data_AF-A0A9E3J7T1-F1
#
_entry.id   AF-A0A9E3J7T1-F1
#
_cell.length_a   1.000
_cell.length_b   1.000
_cell.length_c   1.000
_cell.angle_alpha   90.00
_cell.angle_beta   90.00
_cell.angle_gamma   90.00
#
_symmetry.space_group_name_H-M   'P 1'
#
loop_
_entity.id
_entity.type
_entity.pdbx_description
1 polymer ?
#
loop_
_entity_poly.entity_id
_entity_poly.type
_entity_poly.pdbx_seq_one_letter_code
_entity_poly.pdbx_strand_id
1 'polypeptide(L)'
;DIVEVDAALRQAEDSLKLNPRVKEGLLHRVVLRTGLDTLEICTVVLRVLARTLTDLAKERDPLADEPYASDEGQALEPMFGPETGRTVEQLLSEIGDAVVSFAVLVTTHVSVSAESAEARLTAELRQATATRDKLAQLLLEEIQRDSRHWQLHGAVLTEVNRILDELDTEHRSRRLLEELDRAAREQRERMPHLTRLQERWRGNRPALSRRSR
;
A
#
# COMPACT_ATOMS: atom_id res chain seq x y z
N ASP A 1 -10.98 -28.66 5.76
CA ASP A 1 -12.09 -27.82 6.25
C ASP A 1 -11.67 -26.38 6.48
N ILE A 2 -12.00 -25.51 5.52
CA ILE A 2 -11.79 -24.05 5.64
C ILE A 2 -12.95 -23.41 6.43
N VAL A 3 -14.14 -24.02 6.36
CA VAL A 3 -15.37 -23.54 7.02
C VAL A 3 -15.27 -23.60 8.55
N GLU A 4 -14.59 -24.62 9.10
CA GLU A 4 -14.41 -24.78 10.55
C GLU A 4 -13.38 -23.79 11.11
N VAL A 5 -12.36 -23.45 10.30
CA VAL A 5 -11.37 -22.41 10.62
C VAL A 5 -12.01 -21.02 10.60
N ASP A 6 -12.86 -20.72 9.61
CA ASP A 6 -13.62 -19.47 9.54
C ASP A 6 -14.61 -19.31 10.70
N ALA A 7 -15.21 -20.41 11.16
CA ALA A 7 -16.11 -20.40 12.32
C ALA A 7 -15.34 -20.16 13.64
N ALA A 8 -14.18 -20.80 13.80
CA ALA A 8 -13.30 -20.58 14.96
C ALA A 8 -12.73 -19.15 14.99
N LEU A 9 -12.40 -18.58 13.82
CA LEU A 9 -12.00 -17.17 13.67
C LEU A 9 -13.13 -16.20 14.02
N ARG A 10 -14.35 -16.42 13.51
CA ARG A 10 -15.53 -15.59 13.87
C ARG A 10 -15.85 -15.64 15.36
N GLN A 11 -15.75 -16.81 15.98
CA GLN A 11 -16.01 -16.97 17.42
C GLN A 11 -14.93 -16.31 18.29
N ALA A 12 -13.67 -16.37 17.85
CA ALA A 12 -12.58 -15.62 18.47
C ALA A 12 -12.79 -14.10 18.31
N GLU A 13 -13.21 -13.63 17.14
CA GLU A 13 -13.55 -12.22 16.88
C GLU A 13 -14.71 -11.73 17.76
N ASP A 14 -15.77 -12.53 17.91
CA ASP A 14 -16.93 -12.21 18.75
C ASP A 14 -16.58 -12.13 20.25
N SER A 15 -15.64 -12.96 20.72
CA SER A 15 -15.15 -12.93 22.10
C SER A 15 -14.33 -11.67 22.41
N LEU A 16 -13.77 -11.01 21.40
CA LEU A 16 -12.92 -9.82 21.55
C LEU A 16 -13.69 -8.50 21.45
N LYS A 17 -14.94 -8.53 20.94
CA LYS A 17 -15.82 -7.34 20.82
C LYS A 17 -16.13 -6.66 22.15
N LEU A 18 -15.92 -7.32 23.30
CA LEU A 18 -16.25 -6.81 24.63
C LEU A 18 -15.05 -6.35 25.48
N ASN A 19 -13.81 -6.52 25.01
CA ASN A 19 -12.62 -6.06 25.74
C ASN A 19 -11.98 -4.85 25.04
N PRO A 20 -12.06 -3.63 25.60
CA PRO A 20 -11.54 -2.42 24.95
C PRO A 20 -10.03 -2.46 24.71
N ARG A 21 -9.26 -3.18 25.54
CA ARG A 21 -7.80 -3.38 25.35
C ARG A 21 -7.47 -4.33 24.20
N VAL A 22 -8.40 -5.20 23.81
CA VAL A 22 -8.20 -6.11 22.67
C VAL A 22 -8.64 -5.47 21.36
N LYS A 23 -9.52 -4.45 21.38
CA LYS A 23 -9.88 -3.68 20.18
C LYS A 23 -8.71 -2.90 19.59
N GLU A 24 -7.89 -2.27 20.44
CA GLU A 24 -6.66 -1.61 19.99
C GLU A 24 -5.71 -2.63 19.34
N GLY A 25 -5.46 -3.78 19.98
CA GLY A 25 -4.63 -4.85 19.42
C GLY A 25 -5.18 -5.50 18.14
N LEU A 26 -6.51 -5.60 17.99
CA LEU A 26 -7.15 -6.09 16.77
C LEU A 26 -7.04 -5.10 15.62
N LEU A 27 -7.30 -3.81 15.87
CA LEU A 27 -7.11 -2.76 14.87
C LEU A 27 -5.66 -2.71 14.40
N HIS A 28 -4.70 -2.84 15.32
CA HIS A 28 -3.28 -2.86 14.97
C HIS A 28 -2.90 -4.07 14.11
N ARG A 29 -3.45 -5.25 14.40
CA ARG A 29 -3.22 -6.45 13.56
C ARG A 29 -3.87 -6.32 12.19
N VAL A 30 -5.05 -5.70 12.11
CA VAL A 30 -5.71 -5.45 10.82
C VAL A 30 -4.89 -4.48 9.99
N VAL A 31 -4.44 -3.35 10.56
CA VAL A 31 -3.60 -2.36 9.87
C VAL A 31 -2.25 -2.94 9.46
N LEU A 32 -1.59 -3.72 10.33
CA LEU A 32 -0.33 -4.39 9.98
C LEU A 32 -0.52 -5.42 8.86
N ARG A 33 -1.60 -6.20 8.89
CA ARG A 33 -1.88 -7.19 7.85
C ARG A 33 -2.18 -6.51 6.52
N THR A 34 -3.09 -5.53 6.50
CA THR A 34 -3.44 -4.84 5.26
C THR A 34 -2.26 -4.02 4.72
N GLY A 35 -1.45 -3.40 5.59
CA GLY A 35 -0.21 -2.74 5.18
C GLY A 35 0.84 -3.71 4.63
N LEU A 36 0.95 -4.92 5.20
CA LEU A 36 1.82 -5.95 4.63
C LEU A 36 1.28 -6.46 3.28
N ASP A 37 -0.02 -6.71 3.16
CA ASP A 37 -0.68 -7.10 1.91
C ASP A 37 -0.41 -6.06 0.81
N THR A 38 -0.46 -4.77 1.16
CA THR A 38 -0.10 -3.64 0.26
C THR A 38 1.34 -3.79 -0.24
N LEU A 39 2.31 -4.02 0.66
CA LEU A 39 3.72 -4.21 0.28
C LEU A 39 3.95 -5.47 -0.55
N GLU A 40 3.21 -6.55 -0.29
CA GLU A 40 3.24 -7.76 -1.10
C GLU A 40 2.75 -7.48 -2.53
N ILE A 41 1.64 -6.75 -2.66
CA ILE A 41 1.12 -6.31 -3.96
C ILE A 41 2.13 -5.40 -4.67
N CYS A 42 2.69 -4.39 -4.00
CA CYS A 42 3.73 -3.52 -4.57
C CYS A 42 4.93 -4.34 -5.07
N THR A 43 5.35 -5.37 -4.34
CA THR A 43 6.46 -6.24 -4.75
C THR A 43 6.11 -7.06 -5.98
N VAL A 44 4.86 -7.55 -6.09
CA VAL A 44 4.39 -8.24 -7.30
C VAL A 44 4.40 -7.29 -8.50
N VAL A 45 3.87 -6.08 -8.34
CA VAL A 45 3.82 -5.07 -9.41
C VAL A 45 5.22 -4.63 -9.83
N LEU A 46 6.15 -4.44 -8.88
CA LEU A 46 7.54 -4.14 -9.17
C LEU A 46 8.21 -5.24 -10.00
N ARG A 47 7.90 -6.52 -9.73
CA ARG A 47 8.40 -7.63 -10.55
C ARG A 47 7.83 -7.60 -11.96
N VAL A 48 6.55 -7.25 -12.12
CA VAL A 48 5.93 -7.08 -13.45
C VAL A 48 6.63 -5.94 -14.19
N LEU A 49 6.83 -4.79 -13.56
CA LEU A 49 7.56 -3.66 -14.15
C LEU A 49 8.97 -4.05 -14.59
N ALA A 50 9.75 -4.69 -13.71
CA ALA A 50 11.10 -5.15 -14.03
C ALA A 50 11.11 -6.15 -15.21
N ARG A 51 10.12 -7.04 -15.25
CA ARG A 51 9.96 -7.99 -16.35
C ARG A 51 9.64 -7.27 -17.66
N THR A 52 8.73 -6.31 -17.66
CA THR A 52 8.40 -5.47 -18.83
C THR A 52 9.62 -4.75 -19.36
N LEU A 53 10.44 -4.15 -18.49
CA LEU A 53 11.68 -3.48 -18.88
C LEU A 53 12.70 -4.46 -19.47
N THR A 54 12.80 -5.66 -18.89
CA THR A 54 13.69 -6.73 -19.39
C THR A 54 13.25 -7.23 -20.76
N ASP A 55 11.95 -7.47 -20.95
CA ASP A 55 11.41 -7.95 -22.23
C ASP A 55 11.62 -6.91 -23.33
N LEU A 56 11.44 -5.62 -23.01
CA LEU A 56 11.75 -4.51 -23.92
C LEU A 56 13.24 -4.43 -24.29
N ALA A 57 14.13 -4.61 -23.32
CA ALA A 57 15.56 -4.62 -23.60
C ALA A 57 15.93 -5.72 -24.61
N LYS A 58 15.33 -6.91 -24.48
CA LYS A 58 15.55 -8.05 -25.39
C LYS A 58 14.95 -7.85 -26.78
N GLU A 59 13.77 -7.25 -26.88
CA GLU A 59 13.16 -6.94 -28.17
C GLU A 59 14.00 -5.93 -28.98
N ARG A 60 14.64 -4.98 -28.28
CA ARG A 60 15.50 -3.96 -28.90
C ARG A 60 16.86 -4.49 -29.33
N ASP A 61 17.46 -5.36 -28.53
CA ASP A 61 18.73 -6.00 -28.84
C ASP A 61 18.66 -7.51 -28.59
N PRO A 62 18.26 -8.31 -29.60
CA PRO A 62 18.16 -9.76 -29.47
C PRO A 62 19.49 -10.45 -29.17
N LEU A 63 20.62 -9.76 -29.38
CA LEU A 63 21.97 -10.25 -29.15
C LEU A 63 22.51 -9.85 -27.76
N ALA A 64 21.78 -9.06 -26.97
CA ALA A 64 22.22 -8.61 -25.64
C ALA A 64 22.41 -9.74 -24.61
N ASP A 65 21.77 -10.91 -24.82
CA ASP A 65 21.93 -12.11 -23.98
C ASP A 65 23.03 -13.06 -24.50
N GLU A 66 23.65 -12.79 -25.65
CA GLU A 66 24.71 -13.65 -26.22
C GLU A 66 26.04 -13.42 -25.48
N PRO A 67 26.60 -14.43 -24.77
CA PRO A 67 27.82 -14.29 -23.95
C PRO A 67 29.10 -14.01 -24.76
N TYR A 68 29.00 -13.98 -26.10
CA TYR A 68 30.10 -13.87 -27.05
C TYR A 68 29.95 -12.69 -28.03
N ALA A 69 29.11 -11.71 -27.72
CA ALA A 69 29.04 -10.46 -28.48
C ALA A 69 30.31 -9.61 -28.24
N SER A 70 31.37 -9.96 -28.99
CA SER A 70 32.54 -9.17 -29.40
C SER A 70 33.23 -8.23 -28.40
N ASP A 71 34.56 -8.40 -28.32
CA ASP A 71 35.60 -7.62 -27.61
C ASP A 71 35.72 -6.13 -28.02
N GLU A 72 34.73 -5.57 -28.69
CA GLU A 72 34.64 -4.15 -29.04
C GLU A 72 33.35 -3.60 -28.43
N GLY A 73 33.49 -2.71 -27.44
CA GLY A 73 32.43 -2.13 -26.64
C GLY A 73 31.28 -1.54 -27.47
N GLN A 74 30.35 -2.40 -27.87
CA GLN A 74 29.09 -2.04 -28.47
C GLN A 74 28.27 -1.40 -27.34
N ALA A 75 28.32 -0.07 -27.27
CA ALA A 75 27.54 0.69 -26.31
C ALA A 75 26.07 0.38 -26.59
N LEU A 76 25.43 -0.36 -25.67
CA LEU A 76 24.00 -0.62 -25.68
C LEU A 76 23.28 0.70 -25.93
N GLU A 77 22.49 0.75 -27.00
CA GLU A 77 21.69 1.94 -27.29
C GLU A 77 20.71 2.16 -26.12
N PRO A 78 20.71 3.34 -25.48
CA PRO A 78 19.92 3.56 -24.28
C PRO A 78 18.43 3.32 -24.54
N MET A 79 17.79 2.61 -23.61
CA MET A 79 16.37 2.23 -23.70
C MET A 79 15.44 3.44 -23.77
N PHE A 80 15.86 4.57 -23.22
CA PHE A 80 15.13 5.84 -23.25
C PHE A 80 16.05 6.96 -23.73
N GLY A 81 15.46 8.02 -24.28
CA GLY A 81 16.19 9.26 -24.49
C GLY A 81 16.79 9.77 -23.16
N PRO A 82 17.90 10.55 -23.17
CA PRO A 82 18.60 10.96 -21.95
C PRO A 82 17.74 11.70 -20.92
N GLU A 83 16.71 12.45 -21.35
CA GLU A 83 15.78 13.11 -20.44
C GLU A 83 14.73 12.15 -19.87
N THR A 84 14.15 11.32 -20.71
CA THR A 84 13.19 10.29 -20.32
C THR A 84 13.84 9.30 -19.34
N GLY A 85 15.05 8.82 -19.63
CA GLY A 85 15.79 7.91 -18.76
C GLY A 85 16.04 8.49 -17.36
N ARG A 86 16.46 9.76 -17.27
CA ARG A 86 16.60 10.46 -15.98
C ARG A 86 15.27 10.61 -15.24
N THR A 87 14.18 10.85 -15.97
CA THR A 87 12.85 10.98 -15.37
C THR A 87 12.33 9.64 -14.85
N VAL A 88 12.62 8.54 -15.56
CA VAL A 88 12.34 7.17 -15.09
C VAL A 88 13.14 6.84 -13.83
N GLU A 89 14.44 7.13 -13.82
CA GLU A 89 15.30 6.93 -12.64
C GLU A 89 14.79 7.71 -11.42
N GLN A 90 14.46 8.99 -11.62
CA GLN A 90 13.88 9.83 -10.59
C GLN A 90 12.58 9.25 -10.04
N LEU A 91 11.66 8.86 -10.93
CA LEU A 91 10.37 8.28 -10.55
C LEU A 91 10.53 6.99 -9.74
N LEU A 92 11.43 6.10 -10.15
CA LEU A 92 11.71 4.86 -9.42
C LEU A 92 12.32 5.14 -8.04
N SER A 93 13.16 6.17 -7.93
CA SER A 93 13.73 6.59 -6.64
C SER A 93 12.64 7.13 -5.71
N GLU A 94 11.76 7.99 -6.21
CA GLU A 94 10.63 8.55 -5.44
C GLU A 94 9.63 7.47 -5.00
N ILE A 95 9.38 6.46 -5.84
CA ILE A 95 8.59 5.28 -5.46
C ILE A 95 9.29 4.50 -4.34
N GLY A 96 10.61 4.33 -4.44
CA GLY A 96 11.41 3.69 -3.39
C GLY A 96 11.28 4.41 -2.05
N ASP A 97 11.40 5.73 -2.04
CA ASP A 97 11.21 6.57 -0.86
C ASP A 97 9.81 6.40 -0.27
N ALA A 98 8.77 6.44 -1.12
CA ALA A 98 7.38 6.23 -0.71
C ALA A 98 7.16 4.85 -0.07
N VAL A 99 7.72 3.78 -0.64
CA VAL A 99 7.63 2.42 -0.08
C VAL A 99 8.31 2.36 1.29
N VAL A 100 9.47 3.00 1.47
CA VAL A 100 10.16 3.07 2.76
C VAL A 100 9.33 3.82 3.79
N SER A 101 8.80 5.00 3.44
CA SER A 101 7.95 5.78 4.35
C SER A 101 6.67 5.03 4.72
N PHE A 102 6.05 4.32 3.76
CA PHE A 102 4.90 3.47 4.02
C PHE A 102 5.25 2.31 4.97
N ALA A 103 6.36 1.62 4.75
CA ALA A 103 6.81 0.56 5.65
C ALA A 103 7.06 1.06 7.08
N VAL A 104 7.69 2.24 7.22
CA VAL A 104 7.87 2.90 8.53
C VAL A 104 6.51 3.22 9.16
N LEU A 105 5.57 3.75 8.38
CA LEU A 105 4.23 4.10 8.86
C LEU A 105 3.45 2.87 9.36
N VAL A 106 3.51 1.75 8.63
CA VAL A 106 2.84 0.49 8.99
C VAL A 106 3.48 -0.15 10.23
N THR A 107 4.78 0.04 10.46
CA THR A 107 5.52 -0.59 11.57
C THR A 107 5.69 0.28 12.82
N THR A 108 5.42 1.59 12.74
CA THR A 108 5.69 2.53 13.84
C THR A 108 4.45 2.77 14.72
N HIS A 109 4.62 2.58 16.04
CA HIS A 109 3.53 2.59 17.02
C HIS A 109 3.35 3.91 17.80
N VAL A 110 4.15 4.96 17.55
CA VAL A 110 4.18 6.18 18.37
C VAL A 110 3.62 7.37 17.60
N SER A 111 2.59 8.03 18.15
CA SER A 111 1.78 9.06 17.47
C SER A 111 2.58 10.15 16.74
N VAL A 112 3.64 10.69 17.36
CA VAL A 112 4.45 11.76 16.75
C VAL A 112 5.30 11.24 15.58
N SER A 113 5.83 10.02 15.69
CA SER A 113 6.59 9.40 14.62
C SER A 113 5.69 8.94 13.45
N ALA A 114 4.44 8.56 13.75
CA ALA A 114 3.45 8.22 12.73
C ALA A 114 2.99 9.45 11.93
N GLU A 115 2.71 10.58 12.59
CA GLU A 115 2.32 11.83 11.91
C GLU A 115 3.41 12.35 10.95
N SER A 116 4.68 12.30 11.38
CA SER A 116 5.80 12.69 10.53
C SER A 116 6.03 11.73 9.36
N ALA A 117 5.87 10.42 9.56
CA ALA A 117 5.94 9.43 8.48
C ALA A 117 4.78 9.59 7.49
N GLU A 118 3.58 9.91 7.96
CA GLU A 118 2.41 10.20 7.14
C GLU A 118 2.59 11.45 6.28
N ALA A 119 3.05 12.56 6.88
CA ALA A 119 3.32 13.78 6.13
C ALA A 119 4.38 13.57 5.05
N ARG A 120 5.40 12.77 5.36
CA ARG A 120 6.47 12.40 4.42
C ARG A 120 5.91 11.55 3.27
N LEU A 121 5.20 10.47 3.57
CA LEU A 121 4.58 9.61 2.56
C LEU A 121 3.65 10.39 1.63
N THR A 122 2.83 11.29 2.19
CA THR A 122 1.94 12.14 1.39
C THR A 122 2.73 13.04 0.43
N ALA A 123 3.86 13.60 0.87
CA ALA A 123 4.72 14.43 0.02
C ALA A 123 5.39 13.61 -1.08
N GLU A 124 5.91 12.43 -0.75
CA GLU A 124 6.56 11.52 -1.69
C GLU A 124 5.58 11.02 -2.76
N LEU A 125 4.36 10.62 -2.38
CA LEU A 125 3.32 10.20 -3.34
C LEU A 125 2.92 11.33 -4.30
N ARG A 126 2.81 12.56 -3.79
CA ARG A 126 2.54 13.74 -4.65
C ARG A 126 3.70 14.01 -5.62
N GLN A 127 4.93 13.92 -5.12
CA GLN A 127 6.12 14.11 -5.94
C GLN A 127 6.22 13.04 -7.03
N ALA A 128 6.07 11.77 -6.67
CA ALA A 128 6.07 10.65 -7.62
C ALA A 128 4.95 10.77 -8.66
N THR A 129 3.76 11.22 -8.26
CA THR A 129 2.66 11.49 -9.20
C THR A 129 3.02 12.59 -10.20
N ALA A 130 3.61 13.69 -9.73
CA ALA A 130 4.04 14.79 -10.61
C ALA A 130 5.15 14.34 -11.58
N THR A 131 6.12 13.56 -11.10
CA THR A 131 7.19 13.00 -11.94
C THR A 131 6.63 12.00 -12.96
N ARG A 132 5.66 11.17 -12.57
CA ARG A 132 4.94 10.27 -13.49
C ARG A 132 4.21 11.06 -14.57
N ASP A 133 3.55 12.15 -14.23
CA ASP A 133 2.83 12.99 -15.20
C ASP A 133 3.81 13.63 -16.20
N LYS A 134 4.97 14.07 -15.72
CA LYS A 134 6.06 14.52 -16.60
C LYS A 134 6.55 13.40 -17.50
N LEU A 135 6.78 12.20 -16.96
CA LEU A 135 7.20 11.04 -17.75
C LEU A 135 6.18 10.71 -18.84
N ALA A 136 4.89 10.76 -18.54
CA ALA A 136 3.83 10.51 -19.52
C ALA A 136 3.88 11.50 -20.69
N GLN A 137 4.19 12.77 -20.44
CA GLN A 137 4.37 13.77 -21.50
C GLN A 137 5.59 13.46 -22.37
N LEU A 138 6.75 13.15 -21.76
CA LEU A 138 7.96 12.79 -22.50
C LEU A 138 7.76 11.54 -23.36
N LEU A 139 7.13 10.51 -22.80
CA LEU A 139 6.82 9.28 -23.53
C LEU A 139 5.85 9.52 -24.68
N LEU A 140 4.84 10.38 -24.50
CA LEU A 140 3.94 10.75 -25.59
C LEU A 140 4.69 11.43 -26.74
N GLU A 141 5.62 12.33 -26.42
CA GLU A 141 6.46 13.00 -27.42
C GLU A 141 7.39 12.02 -28.15
N GLU A 142 7.94 11.01 -27.46
CA GLU A 142 8.73 9.95 -28.09
C GLU A 142 7.88 9.07 -29.02
N ILE A 143 6.70 8.64 -28.56
CA ILE A 143 5.76 7.81 -29.35
C ILE A 143 5.27 8.52 -30.61
N GLN A 144 5.05 9.83 -30.54
CA GLN A 144 4.67 10.64 -31.70
C GLN A 144 5.75 10.67 -32.79
N ARG A 145 7.03 10.47 -32.42
CA ARG A 145 8.16 10.41 -33.35
C ARG A 145 8.42 8.99 -33.85
N ASP A 146 8.33 8.01 -32.96
CA ASP A 146 8.42 6.58 -33.31
C ASP A 146 7.39 5.78 -32.50
N SER A 147 6.39 5.25 -33.21
CA SER A 147 5.32 4.47 -32.59
C SER A 147 5.72 3.04 -32.19
N ARG A 148 6.95 2.61 -32.52
CA ARG A 148 7.43 1.28 -32.09
C ARG A 148 7.43 1.23 -30.56
N HIS A 149 7.03 0.09 -30.00
CA HIS A 149 7.05 -0.15 -28.55
C HIS A 149 6.10 0.74 -27.72
N TRP A 150 5.09 1.39 -28.32
CA TRP A 150 4.13 2.23 -27.59
C TRP A 150 3.41 1.48 -26.45
N GLN A 151 3.17 0.18 -26.62
CA GLN A 151 2.55 -0.67 -25.61
C GLN A 151 3.39 -0.75 -24.33
N LEU A 152 4.71 -0.67 -24.46
CA LEU A 152 5.64 -0.79 -23.33
C LEU A 152 5.68 0.50 -22.52
N HIS A 153 5.64 1.65 -23.18
CA HIS A 153 5.48 2.95 -22.52
C HIS A 153 4.17 3.02 -21.74
N GLY A 154 3.07 2.51 -22.32
CA GLY A 154 1.80 2.37 -21.63
C GLY A 154 1.86 1.40 -20.44
N ALA A 155 2.56 0.27 -20.58
CA ALA A 155 2.73 -0.71 -19.52
C ALA A 155 3.51 -0.13 -18.34
N VAL A 156 4.64 0.56 -18.58
CA VAL A 156 5.43 1.22 -17.51
C VAL A 156 4.58 2.20 -16.71
N LEU A 157 3.83 3.08 -17.39
CA LEU A 157 2.94 4.04 -16.72
C LEU A 157 1.82 3.34 -15.93
N THR A 158 1.29 2.24 -16.46
CA THR A 158 0.23 1.47 -15.81
C THR A 158 0.73 0.79 -14.54
N GLU A 159 1.88 0.12 -14.59
CA GLU A 159 2.44 -0.55 -13.41
C GLU A 159 2.89 0.47 -12.35
N VAL A 160 3.46 1.61 -12.75
CA VAL A 160 3.78 2.69 -11.79
C VAL A 160 2.52 3.22 -11.12
N ASN A 161 1.46 3.51 -11.89
CA ASN A 161 0.19 3.98 -11.32
C ASN A 161 -0.36 3.00 -10.31
N ARG A 162 -0.30 1.71 -10.62
CA ARG A 162 -0.76 0.68 -9.71
C ARG A 162 0.00 0.68 -8.38
N ILE A 163 1.32 0.90 -8.39
CA ILE A 163 2.09 1.04 -7.13
C ILE A 163 1.62 2.27 -6.35
N LEU A 164 1.50 3.42 -7.01
CA LEU A 164 1.08 4.67 -6.36
C LEU A 164 -0.33 4.57 -5.77
N ASP A 165 -1.26 3.98 -6.51
CA ASP A 165 -2.65 3.79 -6.09
C ASP A 165 -2.76 2.84 -4.90
N GLU A 166 -1.95 1.76 -4.88
CA GLU A 166 -1.91 0.80 -3.78
C GLU A 166 -1.43 1.47 -2.48
N LEU A 167 -0.35 2.26 -2.57
CA LEU A 167 0.19 3.00 -1.43
C LEU A 167 -0.76 4.12 -0.95
N ASP A 168 -1.38 4.88 -1.84
CA ASP A 168 -2.30 5.97 -1.47
C ASP A 168 -3.61 5.45 -0.88
N THR A 169 -4.18 4.38 -1.45
CA THR A 169 -5.47 3.83 -0.99
C THR A 169 -5.37 3.31 0.43
N GLU A 170 -4.35 2.51 0.74
CA GLU A 170 -4.16 2.00 2.09
C GLU A 170 -3.77 3.11 3.07
N HIS A 171 -2.97 4.08 2.62
CA HIS A 171 -2.67 5.24 3.45
C HIS A 171 -3.94 6.01 3.86
N ARG A 172 -4.85 6.22 2.90
CA ARG A 172 -6.12 6.92 3.12
C ARG A 172 -7.11 6.10 3.95
N SER A 173 -7.18 4.79 3.74
CA SER A 173 -8.06 3.89 4.50
C SER A 173 -7.68 3.92 5.99
N ARG A 174 -6.37 3.83 6.29
CA ARG A 174 -5.80 3.87 7.64
C ARG A 174 -6.13 5.20 8.33
N ARG A 175 -5.93 6.32 7.65
CA ARG A 175 -6.23 7.65 8.19
C ARG A 175 -7.70 7.78 8.59
N LEU A 176 -8.63 7.31 7.76
CA LEU A 176 -10.07 7.34 8.08
C LEU A 176 -10.39 6.49 9.32
N LEU A 177 -9.77 5.32 9.47
CA LEU A 177 -9.95 4.47 10.65
C LEU A 177 -9.43 5.15 11.93
N GLU A 178 -8.28 5.82 11.86
CA GLU A 178 -7.71 6.56 12.99
C GLU A 178 -8.57 7.78 13.39
N GLU A 179 -9.10 8.52 12.40
CA GLU A 179 -10.02 9.63 12.64
C GLU A 179 -11.33 9.16 13.29
N LEU A 180 -11.88 8.03 12.86
CA LEU A 180 -13.06 7.42 13.48
C LEU A 180 -12.81 6.98 14.92
N ASP A 181 -11.64 6.39 15.21
CA ASP A 181 -11.29 5.99 16.58
C ASP A 181 -11.13 7.21 17.49
N ARG A 182 -10.47 8.27 17.00
CA ARG A 182 -10.32 9.55 17.74
C ARG A 182 -11.70 10.16 18.06
N ALA A 183 -12.59 10.26 17.08
CA ALA A 183 -13.94 10.78 17.28
C ALA A 183 -14.76 9.93 18.27
N ALA A 184 -14.63 8.59 18.22
CA ALA A 184 -15.28 7.69 19.16
C ALA A 184 -14.76 7.86 20.60
N ARG A 185 -13.46 8.12 20.79
CA ARG A 185 -12.86 8.43 22.10
C ARG A 185 -13.39 9.76 22.65
N GLU A 186 -13.35 10.82 21.85
CA GLU A 186 -13.83 12.16 22.25
C GLU A 186 -15.32 12.17 22.61
N GLN A 187 -16.15 11.44 21.87
CA GLN A 187 -17.58 11.31 22.16
C GLN A 187 -17.84 10.57 23.48
N ARG A 188 -16.99 9.61 23.83
CA ARG A 188 -17.09 8.83 25.07
C ARG A 188 -16.65 9.64 26.30
N GLU A 189 -15.62 10.48 26.14
CA GLU A 189 -15.19 11.43 27.17
C GLU A 189 -16.25 12.50 27.47
N ARG A 190 -17.01 12.92 26.46
CA ARG A 190 -18.13 13.86 26.62
C ARG A 190 -19.38 13.25 27.27
N MET A 191 -19.53 11.92 27.30
CA MET A 191 -20.73 11.25 27.85
C MET A 191 -20.41 10.09 28.82
N PRO A 192 -19.77 10.35 29.98
CA PRO A 192 -19.46 9.31 30.97
C PRO A 192 -20.71 8.67 31.60
N HIS A 193 -21.85 9.39 31.60
CA HIS A 193 -23.07 8.96 32.29
C HIS A 193 -23.89 7.91 31.54
N LEU A 194 -23.84 7.89 30.19
CA LEU A 194 -24.60 6.92 29.38
C LEU A 194 -23.99 5.52 29.42
N THR A 195 -22.65 5.43 29.44
CA THR A 195 -21.94 4.14 29.54
C THR A 195 -22.26 3.43 30.86
N ARG A 196 -22.33 4.17 31.98
CA ARG A 196 -22.71 3.63 33.30
C ARG A 196 -24.16 3.16 33.36
N LEU A 197 -25.08 3.84 32.67
CA LEU A 197 -26.49 3.44 32.62
C LEU A 197 -26.68 2.15 31.82
N GLN A 198 -25.94 1.99 30.73
CA GLN A 198 -26.01 0.81 29.86
C GLN A 198 -25.45 -0.45 30.52
N GLU A 199 -24.36 -0.33 31.31
CA GLU A 199 -23.84 -1.41 32.13
C GLU A 199 -24.81 -1.82 33.25
N ARG A 200 -25.46 -0.85 33.89
CA ARG A 200 -26.45 -1.10 34.95
C ARG A 200 -27.71 -1.81 34.44
N TRP A 201 -28.09 -1.55 33.19
CA TRP A 201 -29.21 -2.24 32.54
C TRP A 201 -28.86 -3.66 32.07
N ARG A 202 -27.60 -3.94 31.69
CA ARG A 202 -27.16 -5.29 31.32
C ARG A 202 -26.97 -6.21 32.53
N GLY A 203 -26.65 -5.67 33.72
CA GLY A 203 -26.53 -6.42 34.97
C GLY A 203 -27.86 -6.90 35.57
N ASN A 204 -29.01 -6.44 35.06
CA ASN A 204 -30.32 -6.72 35.66
C ASN A 204 -31.15 -7.75 34.88
N ARG A 205 -30.52 -8.65 34.12
CA ARG A 205 -31.21 -9.85 33.61
C ARG A 205 -31.32 -10.87 34.74
N PRO A 206 -32.50 -11.10 35.34
CA PRO A 206 -32.64 -12.11 36.38
C PRO A 206 -32.35 -13.48 35.76
N ALA A 207 -31.43 -14.21 36.39
CA ALA A 207 -31.19 -15.62 36.10
C ALA A 207 -32.50 -16.37 36.34
N LEU A 208 -33.20 -16.71 35.26
CA LEU A 208 -34.39 -17.55 35.34
C LEU A 208 -33.97 -18.92 35.86
N SER A 209 -34.42 -19.19 37.09
CA SER A 209 -34.27 -20.43 37.83
C SER A 209 -34.62 -21.65 36.98
N ARG A 210 -33.66 -22.56 36.79
CA ARG A 210 -33.96 -23.93 36.35
C ARG A 210 -34.04 -24.84 37.58
N ARG A 211 -35.27 -25.21 37.90
CA ARG A 211 -35.67 -26.12 38.98
C ARG A 211 -36.04 -27.46 38.32
N SER A 212 -35.36 -28.53 38.64
CA SER A 212 -35.79 -29.93 38.44
C SER A 212 -34.91 -30.80 39.36
N ARG A 213 -35.45 -31.34 40.45
CA ARG A 213 -36.04 -32.69 40.55
C ARG A 213 -35.08 -33.78 40.13
#